data_AF-A0A1M7YSQ5-F1
#
_entry.id   AF-A0A1M7YSQ5-F1
#
_cell.length_a   1.000
_cell.length_b   1.000
_cell.length_c   1.000
_cell.angle_alpha   90.00
_cell.angle_beta   90.00
_cell.angle_gamma   90.00
#
_symmetry.space_group_name_H-M   'P 1'
#
loop_
_entity.id
_entity.type
_entity.pdbx_description
1 polymer ?
#
loop_
_entity_poly.entity_id
_entity_poly.type
_entity_poly.pdbx_seq_one_letter_code
_entity_poly.pdbx_strand_id
1 'polypeptide(L)'
;MHRTKTNYVPEEIVTPDEAQESLQATINLLQPIRDHRQMKSEREWRKEKQKLRLLEEKAAQKTAELATRTQQYHQEKQALATRHQQQSISQRILNDWLNQEKALLLSVETAQSELYALQQQCQQQQSAVSTARTQADRQRTDSERLRILTESIKENS
;
A
#
# COMPACT_ATOMS: atom_id res chain seq x y z
N MET A 1 18.48 -83.26 -29.68
CA MET A 1 18.12 -82.50 -28.47
C MET A 1 19.11 -81.35 -28.30
N HIS A 2 18.75 -80.14 -28.72
CA HIS A 2 19.59 -78.95 -28.51
C HIS A 2 18.79 -77.97 -27.67
N ARG A 3 19.23 -77.79 -26.42
CA ARG A 3 18.64 -76.85 -25.47
C ARG A 3 18.92 -75.44 -25.96
N THR A 4 17.85 -74.71 -26.25
CA THR A 4 17.81 -73.26 -26.40
C THR A 4 18.39 -72.63 -25.13
N LYS A 5 19.56 -72.00 -25.26
CA LYS A 5 20.06 -71.08 -24.24
C LYS A 5 19.24 -69.80 -24.37
N THR A 6 18.24 -69.65 -23.51
CA THR A 6 17.59 -68.35 -23.26
C THR A 6 18.66 -67.41 -22.70
N ASN A 7 19.14 -66.51 -23.54
CA ASN A 7 19.93 -65.36 -23.12
C ASN A 7 19.00 -64.46 -22.29
N TYR A 8 19.07 -64.60 -20.98
CA TYR A 8 18.50 -63.63 -20.04
C TYR A 8 19.37 -62.38 -20.15
N VAL A 9 18.83 -61.33 -20.77
CA VAL A 9 19.38 -59.97 -20.66
C VAL A 9 18.74 -59.41 -19.40
N PRO A 10 19.50 -59.12 -18.33
CA PRO A 10 18.94 -58.44 -17.17
C PRO A 10 18.38 -57.10 -17.65
N GLU A 11 17.11 -56.83 -17.35
CA GLU A 11 16.57 -55.48 -17.46
C GLU A 11 17.47 -54.58 -16.61
N GLU A 12 18.14 -53.63 -17.26
CA GLU A 12 18.87 -52.58 -16.56
C GLU A 12 17.87 -51.87 -15.66
N ILE A 13 18.04 -52.05 -14.35
CA ILE A 13 17.36 -51.23 -13.35
C ILE A 13 17.88 -49.82 -13.61
N VAL A 14 17.07 -49.00 -14.28
CA VAL A 14 17.32 -47.57 -14.44
C VAL A 14 17.29 -46.99 -13.03
N THR A 15 18.46 -46.79 -12.44
CA THR A 15 18.60 -46.08 -11.18
C THR A 15 18.09 -44.66 -11.39
N PRO A 16 17.21 -44.13 -10.52
CA PRO A 16 16.82 -42.73 -10.58
C PRO A 16 18.09 -41.87 -10.64
N ASP A 17 18.11 -40.90 -11.53
CA ASP A 17 19.25 -39.99 -11.65
C ASP A 17 19.40 -39.26 -10.31
N GLU A 18 20.47 -39.52 -9.56
CA GLU A 18 20.73 -38.94 -8.23
C GLU A 18 20.63 -37.40 -8.27
N ALA A 19 20.91 -36.80 -9.43
CA ALA A 19 20.73 -35.38 -9.69
C ALA A 19 19.25 -34.94 -9.69
N GLN A 20 18.33 -35.74 -10.25
CA GLN A 20 16.89 -35.47 -10.23
C GLN A 20 16.31 -35.58 -8.82
N GLU A 21 16.72 -36.59 -8.04
CA GLU A 21 16.26 -36.74 -6.65
C GLU A 21 16.74 -35.60 -5.76
N SER A 22 18.01 -35.20 -5.90
CA SER A 22 18.59 -34.04 -5.21
C SER A 22 17.88 -32.73 -5.58
N LEU A 23 17.56 -32.55 -6.86
CA LEU A 23 16.82 -31.40 -7.35
C LEU A 23 15.39 -31.36 -6.78
N GLN A 24 14.68 -32.49 -6.79
CA GLN A 24 13.33 -32.59 -6.23
C GLN A 24 13.32 -32.34 -4.71
N ALA A 25 14.29 -32.87 -3.98
CA ALA A 25 14.45 -32.60 -2.54
C ALA A 25 14.70 -31.11 -2.27
N THR A 26 15.53 -30.47 -3.10
CA THR A 26 15.80 -29.02 -3.00
C THR A 26 14.54 -28.19 -3.25
N ILE A 27 13.73 -28.56 -4.26
CA ILE A 27 12.47 -27.89 -4.57
C ILE A 27 11.47 -28.04 -3.42
N ASN A 28 11.33 -29.25 -2.88
CA ASN A 28 10.45 -29.52 -1.75
C ASN A 28 10.80 -28.67 -0.52
N LEU A 29 12.09 -28.34 -0.34
CA LEU A 29 12.55 -27.44 0.72
C LEU A 29 12.30 -25.96 0.38
N LEU A 30 12.51 -25.55 -0.88
CA LEU A 30 12.35 -24.15 -1.31
C LEU A 30 10.90 -23.71 -1.43
N GLN A 31 9.98 -24.60 -1.84
CA GLN A 31 8.57 -24.27 -2.09
C GLN A 31 7.89 -23.61 -0.88
N PRO A 32 7.87 -24.21 0.33
CA PRO A 32 7.19 -23.59 1.47
C PRO A 32 7.84 -22.26 1.88
N ILE A 33 9.15 -22.09 1.66
CA ILE A 33 9.85 -20.84 1.95
C ILE A 33 9.39 -19.74 0.99
N ARG A 34 9.23 -20.06 -0.30
CA ARG A 34 8.76 -19.12 -1.33
C ARG A 34 7.30 -18.74 -1.11
N ASP A 35 6.44 -19.71 -0.84
CA ASP A 35 5.02 -19.48 -0.54
C ASP A 35 4.86 -18.54 0.67
N HIS A 36 5.60 -18.81 1.75
CA HIS A 36 5.58 -17.96 2.93
C HIS A 36 6.06 -16.52 2.63
N ARG A 37 7.13 -16.36 1.84
CA ARG A 37 7.62 -15.04 1.43
C ARG A 37 6.61 -14.29 0.56
N GLN A 38 5.96 -14.98 -0.38
CA GLN A 38 4.88 -14.42 -1.19
C GLN A 38 3.73 -13.95 -0.29
N MET A 39 3.18 -14.82 0.56
CA MET A 39 2.09 -14.47 1.47
C MET A 39 2.45 -13.27 2.36
N LYS A 40 3.66 -13.25 2.93
CA LYS A 40 4.14 -12.14 3.74
C LYS A 40 4.18 -10.83 2.96
N SER A 41 4.73 -10.85 1.75
CA SER A 41 4.84 -9.65 0.89
C SER A 41 3.47 -9.12 0.46
N GLU A 42 2.51 -10.00 0.13
CA GLU A 42 1.14 -9.60 -0.19
C GLU A 42 0.43 -8.99 1.02
N ARG A 43 0.62 -9.59 2.21
CA ARG A 43 0.06 -9.05 3.46
C ARG A 43 0.59 -7.65 3.74
N GLU A 44 1.89 -7.43 3.58
CA GLU A 44 2.48 -6.11 3.77
C GLU A 44 1.93 -5.11 2.75
N TRP A 45 1.82 -5.49 1.47
CA TRP A 45 1.21 -4.62 0.45
C TRP A 45 -0.24 -4.23 0.80
N ARG A 46 -1.06 -5.19 1.26
CA ARG A 46 -2.44 -4.91 1.70
C ARG A 46 -2.46 -3.94 2.89
N LYS A 47 -1.55 -4.12 3.85
CA LYS A 47 -1.42 -3.25 5.03
C LYS A 47 -1.02 -1.83 4.65
N GLU A 48 -0.03 -1.65 3.79
CA GLU A 48 0.38 -0.32 3.33
C GLU A 48 -0.73 0.37 2.53
N LYS A 49 -1.51 -0.38 1.75
CA LYS A 49 -2.69 0.15 1.04
C LYS A 49 -3.79 0.59 1.99
N GLN A 50 -4.01 -0.16 3.08
CA GLN A 50 -4.98 0.22 4.10
C GLN A 50 -4.56 1.50 4.82
N LYS A 51 -3.28 1.65 5.17
CA LYS A 51 -2.75 2.90 5.75
C LYS A 51 -2.96 4.09 4.83
N LEU A 52 -2.67 3.93 3.53
CA LEU A 52 -2.89 4.99 2.54
C LEU A 52 -4.34 5.45 2.53
N ARG A 53 -5.30 4.51 2.47
CA ARG A 53 -6.74 4.84 2.48
C ARG A 53 -7.14 5.64 3.71
N LEU A 54 -6.65 5.24 4.89
CA LEU A 54 -6.94 5.95 6.13
C LEU A 54 -6.36 7.39 6.13
N LEU A 55 -5.21 7.60 5.50
CA LEU A 55 -4.63 8.95 5.34
C LEU A 55 -5.43 9.78 4.34
N GLU A 56 -5.85 9.18 3.21
CA GLU A 56 -6.68 9.84 2.20
C GLU A 56 -8.04 10.26 2.77
N GLU A 57 -8.69 9.39 3.56
CA GLU A 57 -9.94 9.69 4.26
C GLU A 57 -9.76 10.87 5.23
N LYS A 58 -8.68 10.88 6.03
CA LYS A 58 -8.35 12.00 6.92
C LYS A 58 -8.09 13.30 6.16
N ALA A 59 -7.35 13.23 5.05
CA ALA A 59 -7.10 14.40 4.21
C ALA A 59 -8.40 14.94 3.60
N ALA A 60 -9.32 14.08 3.17
CA ALA A 60 -10.63 14.47 2.67
C ALA A 60 -11.48 15.15 3.75
N GLN A 61 -11.52 14.59 4.97
CA GLN A 61 -12.19 15.21 6.11
C GLN A 61 -11.62 16.59 6.42
N LYS A 62 -10.28 16.73 6.48
CA LYS A 62 -9.62 18.02 6.73
C LYS A 62 -9.84 19.03 5.62
N THR A 63 -9.93 18.59 4.37
CA THR A 63 -10.30 19.44 3.23
C THR A 63 -11.72 20.00 3.41
N ALA A 64 -12.66 19.17 3.84
CA ALA A 64 -14.03 19.61 4.12
C ALA A 64 -14.07 20.59 5.31
N GLU A 65 -13.36 20.29 6.41
CA GLU A 65 -13.23 21.20 7.57
C GLU A 65 -12.68 22.57 7.15
N LEU A 66 -11.63 22.59 6.33
CA LEU A 66 -11.03 23.82 5.82
C LEU A 66 -12.02 24.62 4.97
N ALA A 67 -12.78 23.95 4.10
CA ALA A 67 -13.81 24.60 3.29
C ALA A 67 -14.89 25.25 4.17
N THR A 68 -15.37 24.54 5.20
CA THR A 68 -16.33 25.08 6.17
C THR A 68 -15.78 26.29 6.91
N ARG A 69 -14.55 26.23 7.43
CA ARG A 69 -13.93 27.36 8.15
C ARG A 69 -13.73 28.58 7.25
N THR A 70 -13.31 28.35 6.01
CA THR A 70 -13.12 29.41 5.02
C THR A 70 -14.45 30.08 4.69
N GLN A 71 -15.51 29.28 4.53
CA GLN A 71 -16.86 29.79 4.31
C GLN A 71 -17.37 30.60 5.51
N GLN A 72 -17.18 30.11 6.74
CA GLN A 72 -17.55 30.82 7.97
C GLN A 72 -16.84 32.18 8.05
N TYR A 73 -15.54 32.23 7.81
CA TYR A 73 -14.77 33.48 7.75
C TYR A 73 -15.36 34.47 6.74
N HIS A 74 -15.69 34.03 5.52
CA HIS A 74 -16.30 34.91 4.52
C HIS A 74 -17.70 35.39 4.91
N GLN A 75 -18.52 34.52 5.50
CA GLN A 75 -19.87 34.87 5.96
C GLN A 75 -19.82 35.89 7.10
N GLU A 76 -18.95 35.70 8.10
CA GLU A 76 -18.81 36.65 9.20
C GLU A 76 -18.30 38.01 8.72
N LYS A 77 -17.32 38.00 7.80
CA LYS A 77 -16.81 39.23 7.19
C LYS A 77 -17.89 39.99 6.41
N GLN A 78 -18.70 39.29 5.63
CA GLN A 78 -19.82 39.90 4.89
C GLN A 78 -20.90 40.42 5.86
N ALA A 79 -21.29 39.63 6.85
CA ALA A 79 -22.30 40.01 7.84
C ALA A 79 -21.91 41.29 8.58
N LEU A 80 -20.63 41.43 8.94
CA LEU A 80 -20.12 42.65 9.57
C LEU A 80 -20.17 43.86 8.62
N ALA A 81 -19.72 43.68 7.37
CA ALA A 81 -19.75 44.72 6.36
C ALA A 81 -21.17 45.24 6.10
N THR A 82 -22.16 44.33 6.06
CA THR A 82 -23.58 44.68 5.91
C THR A 82 -24.15 45.35 7.16
N ARG A 83 -23.86 44.82 8.35
CA ARG A 83 -24.43 45.32 9.62
C ARG A 83 -23.99 46.75 9.94
N HIS A 84 -22.78 47.14 9.52
CA HIS A 84 -22.19 48.42 9.87
C HIS A 84 -21.99 49.37 8.70
N GLN A 85 -22.51 49.03 7.51
CA GLN A 85 -22.66 50.01 6.44
C GLN A 85 -23.47 51.20 6.97
N GLN A 86 -22.86 52.38 7.01
CA GLN A 86 -23.47 53.65 7.38
C GLN A 86 -23.78 53.87 8.89
N GLN A 87 -23.21 53.06 9.80
CA GLN A 87 -23.37 53.25 11.24
C GLN A 87 -22.04 53.58 11.93
N SER A 88 -22.06 54.44 12.95
CA SER A 88 -20.89 54.66 13.81
C SER A 88 -20.66 53.43 14.70
N ILE A 89 -19.46 52.86 14.60
CA ILE A 89 -19.07 51.68 15.39
C ILE A 89 -18.23 52.18 16.55
N SER A 90 -18.48 51.67 17.76
CA SER A 90 -17.59 51.96 18.89
C SER A 90 -16.23 51.27 18.67
N GLN A 91 -15.16 51.91 19.15
CA GLN A 91 -13.81 51.34 19.09
C GLN A 91 -13.72 49.97 19.78
N ARG A 92 -14.51 49.75 20.84
CA ARG A 92 -14.58 48.45 21.53
C ARG A 92 -15.10 47.34 20.60
N ILE A 93 -16.23 47.58 19.93
CA ILE A 93 -16.84 46.61 18.99
C ILE A 93 -15.88 46.31 17.83
N LEU A 94 -15.18 47.34 17.33
CA LEU A 94 -14.18 47.16 16.27
C LEU A 94 -13.02 46.26 16.73
N ASN A 95 -12.51 46.47 17.95
CA ASN A 95 -11.44 45.64 18.51
C ASN A 95 -11.89 44.19 18.76
N ASP A 96 -13.10 43.99 19.28
CA ASP A 96 -13.66 42.65 19.51
C ASP A 96 -13.76 41.88 18.17
N TRP A 97 -14.20 42.55 17.11
CA TRP A 97 -14.25 41.96 15.78
C TRP A 97 -12.86 41.65 15.20
N LEU A 98 -11.89 42.58 15.30
CA LEU A 98 -10.53 42.34 14.84
C LEU A 98 -9.89 41.12 15.53
N ASN A 99 -10.20 40.91 16.81
CA ASN A 99 -9.73 39.74 17.54
C ASN A 99 -10.40 38.44 17.05
N GLN A 100 -11.70 38.47 16.77
CA GLN A 100 -12.42 37.35 16.18
C GLN A 100 -11.92 37.02 14.77
N GLU A 101 -11.69 38.02 13.92
CA GLU A 101 -11.16 37.86 12.56
C GLU A 101 -9.77 37.21 12.59
N LYS A 102 -8.88 37.68 13.47
CA LYS A 102 -7.56 37.07 13.68
C LYS A 102 -7.66 35.62 14.14
N ALA A 103 -8.57 35.31 15.07
CA ALA A 103 -8.76 33.94 15.55
C ALA A 103 -9.25 33.01 14.43
N LEU A 104 -10.19 33.46 13.61
CA LEU A 104 -10.68 32.71 12.46
C LEU A 104 -9.61 32.50 11.40
N LEU A 105 -8.86 33.55 11.03
CA LEU A 105 -7.74 33.44 10.10
C LEU A 105 -6.69 32.44 10.59
N LEU A 106 -6.29 32.54 11.86
CA LEU A 106 -5.37 31.58 12.47
C LEU A 106 -5.91 30.15 12.41
N SER A 107 -7.21 29.96 12.64
CA SER A 107 -7.84 28.64 12.54
C SER A 107 -7.85 28.06 11.12
N VAL A 108 -7.95 28.92 10.10
CA VAL A 108 -7.87 28.56 8.68
C VAL A 108 -6.43 28.19 8.32
N GLU A 109 -5.46 29.02 8.69
CA GLU A 109 -4.03 28.78 8.47
C GLU A 109 -3.57 27.47 9.13
N THR A 110 -4.01 27.22 10.36
CA THR A 110 -3.71 25.98 11.08
C THR A 110 -4.27 24.77 10.33
N ALA A 111 -5.54 24.83 9.88
CA ALA A 111 -6.15 23.75 9.11
C ALA A 111 -5.45 23.52 7.75
N GLN A 112 -5.00 24.59 7.08
CA GLN A 112 -4.23 24.49 5.84
C GLN A 112 -2.88 23.80 6.07
N SER A 113 -2.17 24.17 7.13
CA SER A 113 -0.89 23.55 7.49
C SER A 113 -1.05 22.06 7.81
N GLU A 114 -2.08 21.71 8.60
CA GLU A 114 -2.42 20.31 8.89
C GLU A 114 -2.75 19.52 7.62
N LEU A 115 -3.55 20.10 6.72
CA LEU A 115 -3.90 19.46 5.45
C LEU A 115 -2.67 19.24 4.57
N TYR A 116 -1.78 20.23 4.49
CA TYR A 116 -0.53 20.12 3.74
C TYR A 116 0.35 18.99 4.30
N ALA A 117 0.49 18.91 5.62
CA ALA A 117 1.23 17.82 6.26
C ALA A 117 0.61 16.44 5.95
N LEU A 118 -0.73 16.32 5.97
CA LEU A 118 -1.41 15.09 5.59
C LEU A 118 -1.18 14.72 4.12
N GLN A 119 -1.20 15.69 3.21
CA GLN A 119 -0.92 15.45 1.79
C GLN A 119 0.50 14.94 1.57
N GLN A 120 1.49 15.49 2.28
CA GLN A 120 2.86 14.98 2.25
C GLN A 120 2.93 13.54 2.77
N GLN A 121 2.24 13.22 3.87
CA GLN A 121 2.17 11.86 4.40
C GLN A 121 1.52 10.89 3.39
N CYS A 122 0.44 11.30 2.71
CA CYS A 122 -0.17 10.51 1.63
C CYS A 122 0.84 10.21 0.52
N GLN A 123 1.60 11.21 0.09
CA GLN A 123 2.62 11.03 -0.96
C GLN A 123 3.73 10.06 -0.53
N GLN A 124 4.22 10.18 0.70
CA GLN A 124 5.20 9.25 1.26
C GLN A 124 4.64 7.82 1.34
N GLN A 125 3.40 7.69 1.82
CA GLN A 125 2.72 6.40 1.94
C GLN A 125 2.44 5.76 0.57
N GLN A 126 2.15 6.56 -0.46
CA GLN A 126 2.01 6.09 -1.84
C GLN A 126 3.31 5.46 -2.36
N SER A 127 4.47 6.04 -2.02
CA SER A 127 5.78 5.45 -2.32
C SER A 127 5.95 4.11 -1.60
N ALA A 128 5.60 4.03 -0.31
CA ALA A 128 5.66 2.77 0.46
C ALA A 128 4.76 1.68 -0.15
N VAL A 129 3.54 2.02 -0.59
CA VAL A 129 2.65 1.09 -1.31
C VAL A 129 3.27 0.60 -2.61
N SER A 130 3.92 1.49 -3.37
CA SER A 130 4.60 1.14 -4.62
C SER A 130 5.77 0.16 -4.38
N THR A 131 6.58 0.42 -3.35
CA THR A 131 7.67 -0.47 -2.94
C THR A 131 7.14 -1.83 -2.50
N ALA A 132 6.11 -1.86 -1.65
CA ALA A 132 5.51 -3.10 -1.18
C ALA A 132 4.89 -3.92 -2.31
N ARG A 133 4.23 -3.25 -3.27
CA ARG A 133 3.70 -3.88 -4.49
C ARG A 133 4.82 -4.52 -5.32
N THR A 134 5.87 -3.77 -5.60
CA THR A 134 7.03 -4.26 -6.37
C THR A 134 7.64 -5.49 -5.71
N GLN A 135 7.74 -5.50 -4.38
CA GLN A 135 8.23 -6.65 -3.63
C GLN A 135 7.27 -7.85 -3.73
N ALA A 136 5.95 -7.63 -3.63
CA ALA A 136 4.96 -8.69 -3.78
C ALA A 136 4.99 -9.32 -5.18
N ASP A 137 5.09 -8.50 -6.22
CA ASP A 137 5.17 -8.96 -7.62
C ASP A 137 6.44 -9.78 -7.87
N ARG A 138 7.56 -9.39 -7.25
CA ARG A 138 8.81 -10.17 -7.29
C ARG A 138 8.65 -11.53 -6.62
N GLN A 139 8.11 -11.59 -5.40
CA GLN A 139 7.93 -12.87 -4.69
C GLN A 139 6.93 -13.79 -5.41
N ARG A 140 5.89 -13.23 -6.02
CA ARG A 140 4.95 -13.99 -6.87
C ARG A 140 5.65 -14.58 -8.08
N THR A 141 6.45 -13.78 -8.79
CA THR A 141 7.23 -14.25 -9.96
C THR A 141 8.21 -15.36 -9.56
N ASP A 142 8.89 -15.22 -8.43
CA ASP A 142 9.83 -16.24 -7.95
C ASP A 142 9.13 -17.56 -7.58
N SER A 143 7.94 -17.47 -6.98
CA SER A 143 7.14 -18.65 -6.63
C SER A 143 6.60 -19.34 -7.88
N GLU A 144 6.16 -18.55 -8.88
CA GLU A 144 5.72 -19.07 -10.18
C GLU A 144 6.85 -19.78 -10.94
N ARG A 145 8.06 -19.20 -10.94
CA ARG A 145 9.24 -19.85 -11.57
C ARG A 145 9.55 -21.20 -10.92
N LEU A 146 9.45 -21.30 -9.60
CA LEU A 146 9.67 -22.56 -8.89
C LEU A 146 8.57 -23.58 -9.20
N ARG A 147 7.32 -23.13 -9.32
CA ARG A 147 6.19 -23.97 -9.76
C ARG A 147 6.41 -24.54 -11.16
N ILE A 148 6.79 -23.69 -12.12
CA ILE A 148 7.10 -24.10 -13.50
C ILE A 148 8.25 -25.11 -13.51
N LEU A 149 9.34 -24.84 -12.77
CA LEU A 149 10.46 -25.78 -12.65
C LEU A 149 10.00 -27.15 -12.12
N THR A 150 9.13 -27.14 -11.11
CA THR A 150 8.56 -28.36 -10.52
C THR A 150 7.71 -29.13 -11.52
N GLU A 151 6.90 -28.43 -12.32
CA GLU A 151 6.08 -29.02 -13.39
C GLU A 151 6.96 -29.62 -14.49
N SER A 152 7.99 -28.90 -14.94
CA SER A 152 8.93 -29.40 -15.94
C SER A 152 9.72 -30.62 -15.47
N ILE A 153 10.06 -30.73 -14.19
CA ILE A 153 10.72 -31.93 -13.67
C ILE A 153 9.75 -33.12 -13.70
N LYS A 154 8.50 -32.94 -13.30
CA LYS A 154 7.47 -33.99 -13.35
C LYS A 154 7.15 -34.46 -14.77
N GLU A 155 7.23 -33.58 -15.77
CA GLU A 155 7.02 -33.94 -17.19
C GLU A 155 8.23 -34.68 -17.80
N ASN A 156 9.43 -34.51 -17.22
CA ASN A 156 10.68 -35.12 -17.67
C ASN A 156 11.16 -36.28 -16.76
N SER A 157 10.36 -36.68 -15.76
CA SER A 157 10.58 -37.85 -14.89
C SER A 157 9.70 -39.00 -15.34
#